data_AF-A0A4R1HI33-F1
#
_entry.id   AF-A0A4R1HI33-F1
#
_cell.length_a   1.000
_cell.length_b   1.000
_cell.length_c   1.000
_cell.angle_alpha   90.00
_cell.angle_beta   90.00
_cell.angle_gamma   90.00
#
_symmetry.space_group_name_H-M   'P 1'
#
loop_
_entity.id
_entity.type
_entity.pdbx_description
1 polymer ?
#
loop_
_entity_poly.entity_id
_entity_poly.type
_entity_poly.pdbx_seq_one_letter_code
_entity_poly.pdbx_strand_id
1 'polypeptide(L)'
;MDGYTVVRCAACAQMPSGFDDGAAALPGVDEVLVEGLRAVVRDSTHGVLVSSGCRVGPACGAREPGMVLLVQPCDADRAPAGPTVVAGPVRTTDDVRAVTGWLARGVLDPDDLPARLRGPRPLTPGRRS
;
A
#
# COMPACT_ATOMS: atom_id res chain seq x y z
N MET A 1 -13.33 11.96 7.31
CA MET A 1 -12.79 10.95 6.37
C MET A 1 -13.62 9.72 6.63
N ASP A 2 -14.28 9.21 5.60
CA ASP A 2 -15.23 8.11 5.76
C ASP A 2 -14.65 6.78 5.24
N GLY A 3 -13.54 6.84 4.49
CA GLY A 3 -12.76 5.65 4.15
C GLY A 3 -11.52 5.98 3.34
N TYR A 4 -11.08 4.98 2.57
CA TYR A 4 -9.90 5.10 1.72
C TYR A 4 -9.96 4.15 0.52
N THR A 5 -9.21 4.49 -0.52
CA THR A 5 -8.85 3.58 -1.59
C THR A 5 -7.39 3.19 -1.46
N VAL A 6 -7.11 1.89 -1.29
CA VAL A 6 -5.76 1.34 -1.31
C VAL A 6 -5.51 0.64 -2.65
N VAL A 7 -4.46 1.04 -3.34
CA VAL A 7 -4.01 0.46 -4.61
C VAL A 7 -2.75 -0.36 -4.36
N ARG A 8 -2.84 -1.68 -4.55
CA ARG A 8 -1.71 -2.61 -4.60
C ARG A 8 -1.16 -2.68 -6.02
N CYS A 9 0.15 -2.53 -6.15
CA CYS A 9 0.84 -2.79 -7.41
C CYS A 9 1.19 -4.29 -7.55
N ALA A 10 0.42 -5.03 -8.36
CA ALA A 10 0.60 -6.45 -8.62
C ALA A 10 1.92 -6.77 -9.36
N ALA A 11 2.48 -5.81 -10.11
CA ALA A 11 3.80 -5.98 -10.75
C ALA A 11 4.95 -6.02 -9.72
N CYS A 12 4.76 -5.42 -8.54
CA CYS A 12 5.79 -5.44 -7.50
C CYS A 12 5.87 -6.79 -6.78
N ALA A 13 4.79 -7.57 -6.82
CA ALA A 13 4.78 -8.94 -6.29
C ALA A 13 5.62 -9.91 -7.13
N GLN A 14 5.93 -9.54 -8.37
CA GLN A 14 6.74 -10.33 -9.31
C GLN A 14 8.22 -9.92 -9.27
N MET A 15 8.57 -8.88 -8.51
CA MET A 15 9.98 -8.52 -8.35
C MET A 15 10.65 -9.53 -7.40
N PRO A 16 11.86 -10.03 -7.72
CA PRO A 16 12.61 -10.85 -6.79
C PRO A 16 12.75 -10.08 -5.49
N SER A 17 12.28 -10.68 -4.40
CA SER A 17 12.14 -10.05 -3.08
C SER A 17 13.48 -9.65 -2.46
N GLY A 18 14.61 -10.02 -3.09
CA GLY A 18 15.93 -9.96 -2.49
C GLY A 18 16.08 -10.95 -1.31
N PHE A 19 15.08 -11.81 -1.09
CA PHE A 19 15.06 -12.84 -0.07
C PHE A 19 15.03 -14.21 -0.76
N ASP A 20 16.20 -14.63 -1.25
CA ASP A 20 16.49 -16.04 -1.49
C ASP A 20 17.45 -16.49 -0.38
N ASP A 21 16.91 -16.90 0.77
CA ASP A 21 17.50 -18.01 1.52
C ASP A 21 16.58 -18.50 2.66
N GLY A 22 16.09 -19.74 2.50
CA GLY A 22 16.13 -20.70 3.61
C GLY A 22 14.97 -20.79 4.61
N ALA A 23 13.73 -20.41 4.31
CA ALA A 23 12.60 -20.68 5.21
C ALA A 23 11.44 -21.39 4.50
N ALA A 24 11.09 -22.58 5.00
CA ALA A 24 10.03 -23.45 4.52
C ALA A 24 8.71 -22.71 4.22
N ALA A 25 8.20 -22.84 2.99
CA ALA A 25 6.83 -22.61 2.50
C ALA A 25 5.86 -21.77 3.36
N LEU A 26 6.31 -20.62 3.87
CA LEU A 26 5.42 -19.60 4.39
C LEU A 26 4.68 -18.99 3.19
N PRO A 27 3.40 -18.59 3.34
CA PRO A 27 2.74 -17.82 2.30
C PRO A 27 3.63 -16.62 1.98
N GLY A 28 3.85 -16.38 0.69
CA GLY A 28 4.64 -15.24 0.26
C GLY A 28 4.09 -13.97 0.90
N VAL A 29 4.96 -13.01 1.23
CA VAL A 29 4.56 -11.75 1.88
C VAL A 29 3.43 -11.05 1.12
N ASP A 30 3.36 -11.24 -0.20
CA ASP A 30 2.25 -10.80 -1.05
C ASP A 30 0.89 -11.39 -0.69
N GLU A 31 0.80 -12.70 -0.46
CA GLU A 31 -0.43 -13.37 -0.07
C GLU A 31 -0.91 -12.87 1.29
N VAL A 32 0.01 -12.77 2.26
CA VAL A 32 -0.26 -12.20 3.58
C VAL A 32 -0.73 -10.74 3.48
N LEU A 33 -0.12 -9.96 2.58
CA LEU A 33 -0.53 -8.58 2.33
C LEU A 33 -1.92 -8.51 1.71
N VAL A 34 -2.22 -9.32 0.70
CA VAL A 34 -3.52 -9.33 0.04
C VAL A 34 -4.63 -9.67 1.02
N GLU A 35 -4.44 -10.71 1.84
CA GLU A 35 -5.44 -11.09 2.84
C GLU A 35 -5.56 -10.05 3.96
N GLY A 36 -4.44 -9.47 4.41
CA GLY A 36 -4.46 -8.36 5.37
C GLY A 36 -5.23 -7.14 4.84
N LEU A 37 -4.97 -6.71 3.61
CA LEU A 37 -5.67 -5.59 2.98
C LEU A 37 -7.15 -5.88 2.80
N ARG A 38 -7.51 -7.10 2.37
CA ARG A 38 -8.90 -7.52 2.25
C ARG A 38 -9.62 -7.49 3.60
N ALA A 39 -8.97 -7.92 4.67
CA ALA A 39 -9.55 -7.88 6.01
C ALA A 39 -9.88 -6.44 6.44
N VAL A 40 -8.92 -5.51 6.34
CA VAL A 40 -9.16 -4.12 6.76
C VAL A 40 -10.18 -3.41 5.86
N VAL A 41 -10.15 -3.66 4.55
CA VAL A 41 -11.15 -3.08 3.63
C VAL A 41 -12.56 -3.58 3.93
N ARG A 42 -12.74 -4.85 4.30
CA ARG A 42 -14.06 -5.38 4.69
C ARG A 42 -14.59 -4.78 5.99
N ASP A 43 -13.69 -4.35 6.88
CA ASP A 43 -14.04 -3.69 8.15
C ASP A 43 -14.33 -2.18 7.98
N SER A 44 -14.07 -1.62 6.79
CA SER A 44 -14.32 -0.22 6.48
C SER A 44 -15.57 -0.04 5.62
N THR A 45 -16.47 0.87 6.02
CA THR A 45 -17.71 1.19 5.29
C THR A 45 -17.45 1.67 3.85
N HIS A 46 -16.40 2.48 3.66
CA HIS A 46 -16.07 3.09 2.35
C HIS A 46 -14.71 2.61 1.81
N GLY A 47 -14.11 1.58 2.41
CA GLY A 47 -12.85 0.99 1.98
C GLY A 47 -12.92 0.39 0.57
N VAL A 48 -11.87 0.59 -0.22
CA VAL A 48 -11.69 -0.05 -1.54
C VAL A 48 -10.28 -0.61 -1.66
N LEU A 49 -10.18 -1.87 -2.07
CA LEU A 49 -8.92 -2.47 -2.52
C LEU A 49 -8.91 -2.54 -4.06
N VAL A 50 -7.91 -1.92 -4.67
CA VAL A 50 -7.62 -2.02 -6.10
C VAL A 50 -6.31 -2.76 -6.29
N SER A 51 -6.31 -3.81 -7.13
CA SER A 51 -5.07 -4.41 -7.63
C SER A 51 -4.79 -3.92 -9.04
N SER A 52 -3.59 -3.41 -9.31
CA SER A 52 -3.23 -2.89 -10.64
C SER A 52 -1.79 -3.24 -11.02
N GLY A 53 -1.49 -3.25 -12.32
CA GLY A 53 -0.09 -3.28 -12.80
C GLY A 53 0.67 -2.00 -12.47
N CYS A 54 1.98 -1.94 -12.77
CA CYS A 54 2.78 -0.76 -12.48
C CYS A 54 2.26 0.48 -13.22
N ARG A 55 1.80 1.51 -12.48
CA ARG A 55 1.36 2.80 -13.02
C ARG A 55 2.43 3.89 -13.00
N VAL A 56 3.60 3.59 -12.44
CA VAL A 56 4.73 4.54 -12.28
C VAL A 56 5.78 4.38 -13.39
N GLY A 57 5.71 3.31 -14.19
CA GLY A 57 6.64 3.06 -15.29
C GLY A 57 8.03 2.55 -14.84
N PRO A 58 9.06 2.65 -15.69
CA PRO A 58 10.39 2.06 -15.44
C PRO A 58 11.09 2.56 -14.17
N ALA A 59 10.80 3.79 -13.74
CA ALA A 59 11.30 4.37 -12.50
C ALA A 59 10.90 3.55 -11.26
N CYS A 60 9.81 2.77 -11.33
CA CYS A 60 9.42 1.84 -10.28
C CYS A 60 10.42 0.71 -10.07
N GLY A 61 11.19 0.32 -11.10
CA GLY A 61 12.20 -0.75 -11.00
C GLY A 61 13.54 -0.28 -10.43
N ALA A 62 13.78 1.03 -10.36
CA ALA A 62 15.01 1.61 -9.80
C ALA A 62 14.95 1.83 -8.28
N ARG A 63 13.79 1.57 -7.66
CA ARG A 63 13.60 1.67 -6.21
C ARG A 63 14.04 0.39 -5.52
N GLU A 64 14.18 0.45 -4.20
CA GLU A 64 14.46 -0.76 -3.45
C GLU A 64 13.31 -1.80 -3.59
N PRO A 65 13.62 -3.11 -3.68
CA PRO A 65 12.63 -4.18 -3.84
C PRO A 65 11.55 -4.19 -2.75
N GLY A 66 10.38 -4.76 -3.08
CA GLY A 66 9.23 -4.90 -2.17
C GLY A 66 7.97 -4.20 -2.67
N MET A 67 6.83 -4.53 -2.09
CA MET A 67 5.53 -4.06 -2.57
C MET A 67 5.28 -2.61 -2.17
N VAL A 68 4.67 -1.84 -3.07
CA VAL A 68 4.24 -0.45 -2.82
C VAL A 68 2.74 -0.35 -2.93
N LEU A 69 2.18 0.44 -2.03
CA LEU A 69 0.78 0.75 -1.93
C LEU A 69 0.60 2.26 -2.10
N LEU A 70 -0.45 2.63 -2.83
CA LEU A 70 -0.94 4.01 -2.87
C LEU A 70 -2.24 4.06 -2.10
N VAL A 71 -2.33 4.95 -1.12
CA VAL A 71 -3.50 5.08 -0.25
C VAL A 71 -4.08 6.47 -0.42
N GLN A 72 -5.32 6.53 -0.87
CA GLN A 72 -6.04 7.76 -1.14
C GLN A 72 -7.19 7.88 -0.13
N PRO A 73 -7.15 8.86 0.79
CA PRO A 73 -8.32 9.19 1.61
C PRO A 73 -9.53 9.51 0.75
N CYS A 74 -10.72 9.07 1.17
CA CYS A 74 -11.97 9.43 0.52
C CYS A 74 -13.09 9.80 1.50
N ASP A 75 -14.09 10.50 0.97
CA ASP A 75 -15.35 10.80 1.66
C ASP A 75 -16.39 9.68 1.46
N ALA A 76 -17.60 9.87 2.00
CA ALA A 76 -18.69 8.92 1.92
C ALA A 76 -19.11 8.57 0.48
N ASP A 77 -18.95 9.50 -0.46
CA ASP A 77 -19.21 9.31 -1.89
C ASP A 77 -18.03 8.65 -2.62
N ARG A 78 -16.98 8.27 -1.87
CA ARG A 78 -15.70 7.71 -2.34
C ARG A 78 -14.94 8.69 -3.22
N ALA A 79 -15.19 9.99 -3.11
CA ALA A 79 -14.42 11.00 -3.80
C ALA A 79 -13.09 11.27 -3.06
N PRO A 80 -11.99 11.55 -3.79
CA PRO A 80 -10.70 11.94 -3.20
C PRO A 80 -10.82 13.09 -2.18
N ALA A 81 -10.49 12.81 -0.92
CA ALA A 81 -10.63 13.78 0.18
C ALA A 81 -9.28 14.39 0.65
N GLY A 82 -8.16 14.00 0.04
CA GLY A 82 -6.83 14.45 0.46
C GLY A 82 -5.71 14.03 -0.49
N PRO A 83 -4.44 14.27 -0.12
CA PRO A 83 -3.32 13.78 -0.90
C PRO A 83 -3.24 12.25 -0.83
N THR A 84 -2.73 11.63 -1.89
CA THR A 84 -2.32 10.23 -1.84
C THR A 84 -1.18 10.08 -0.81
N VAL A 85 -1.07 8.92 -0.20
CA VAL A 85 0.04 8.51 0.65
C VAL A 85 0.68 7.28 0.02
N VAL A 86 2.00 7.26 -0.06
CA VAL A 86 2.75 6.09 -0.53
C VAL A 86 3.22 5.31 0.68
N ALA A 87 2.88 4.02 0.74
CA ALA A 87 3.32 3.11 1.78
C ALA A 87 4.15 1.95 1.19
N GLY A 88 5.29 1.66 1.81
CA GLY A 88 6.24 0.64 1.40
C GLY A 88 7.67 1.18 1.24
N PRO A 89 8.62 0.31 0.90
CA PRO A 89 8.43 -1.07 0.43
C PRO A 89 8.03 -2.05 1.55
N VAL A 90 6.96 -2.80 1.34
CA VAL A 90 6.52 -3.90 2.21
C VAL A 90 7.30 -5.16 1.84
N ARG A 91 8.08 -5.68 2.78
CA ARG A 91 9.01 -6.81 2.56
C ARG A 91 8.81 -7.96 3.52
N THR A 92 8.21 -7.71 4.68
CA THR A 92 8.05 -8.69 5.75
C THR A 92 6.60 -8.77 6.23
N THR A 93 6.25 -9.83 6.93
CA THR A 93 4.95 -9.94 7.60
C THR A 93 4.74 -8.85 8.65
N ASP A 94 5.81 -8.37 9.28
CA ASP A 94 5.74 -7.26 10.23
C ASP A 94 5.42 -5.93 9.54
N ASP A 95 5.92 -5.73 8.33
CA ASP A 95 5.52 -4.58 7.51
C ASP A 95 4.05 -4.66 7.12
N VAL A 96 3.55 -5.87 6.78
CA VAL A 96 2.12 -6.08 6.52
C VAL A 96 1.30 -5.68 7.73
N ARG A 97 1.66 -6.15 8.93
CA ARG A 97 0.96 -5.80 10.18
C ARG A 97 0.98 -4.30 10.45
N ALA A 98 2.12 -3.64 10.21
CA ALA A 98 2.25 -2.20 10.39
C ALA A 98 1.31 -1.43 9.45
N VAL A 99 1.27 -1.79 8.16
CA VAL A 99 0.40 -1.13 7.18
C VAL A 99 -1.08 -1.41 7.44
N THR A 100 -1.46 -2.66 7.70
CA THR A 100 -2.86 -3.00 7.94
C THR A 100 -3.37 -2.37 9.23
N GLY A 101 -2.55 -2.35 10.28
CA GLY A 101 -2.85 -1.64 11.52
C GLY A 101 -2.97 -0.12 11.33
N TRP A 102 -2.17 0.48 10.45
CA TRP A 102 -2.31 1.90 10.10
C TRP A 102 -3.62 2.18 9.34
N LEU A 103 -3.97 1.38 8.34
CA LEU A 103 -5.23 1.50 7.60
C LEU A 103 -6.45 1.32 8.52
N ALA A 104 -6.39 0.37 9.44
CA ALA A 104 -7.48 0.08 10.38
C ALA A 104 -7.79 1.24 11.33
N ARG A 105 -6.80 2.10 11.63
CA ARG A 105 -7.03 3.30 12.46
C ARG A 105 -7.83 4.38 11.73
N GLY A 106 -7.89 4.37 10.40
CA GLY A 106 -8.58 5.37 9.59
C GLY A 106 -7.95 6.77 9.57
N VAL A 107 -6.90 7.01 10.38
CA VAL A 107 -6.10 8.24 10.37
C VAL A 107 -4.89 8.01 9.46
N LEU A 108 -4.99 8.46 8.21
CA LEU A 108 -4.00 8.20 7.18
C LEU A 108 -2.85 9.22 7.17
N ASP A 109 -2.25 9.47 8.33
CA ASP A 109 -1.03 10.28 8.42
C ASP A 109 0.20 9.42 8.04
N PRO A 110 1.02 9.79 7.05
CA PRO A 110 2.26 9.08 6.72
C PRO A 110 3.25 9.00 7.89
N ASP A 111 3.24 9.94 8.83
CA ASP A 111 4.15 9.93 9.97
C ASP A 111 3.80 8.85 11.01
N ASP A 112 2.59 8.30 10.96
CA ASP A 112 2.15 7.16 11.79
C ASP A 112 2.66 5.80 11.27
N LEU A 113 3.27 5.76 10.08
CA LEU A 113 3.96 4.58 9.58
C LEU A 113 5.40 4.51 10.11
N PRO A 114 5.94 3.31 10.35
CA PRO A 114 7.38 3.13 10.57
C PRO A 114 8.20 3.78 9.44
N ALA A 115 9.32 4.43 9.78
CA ALA A 115 10.13 5.19 8.81
C ALA A 115 10.49 4.41 7.54
N ARG A 116 10.77 3.10 7.65
CA ARG A 116 11.07 2.20 6.52
C ARG A 116 9.91 1.96 5.55
N LEU A 117 8.68 2.26 5.95
CA LEU A 117 7.45 2.12 5.18
C LEU A 117 6.91 3.44 4.66
N ARG A 118 7.57 4.56 5.00
CA ARG A 118 7.20 5.87 4.48
C ARG A 118 7.73 5.98 3.06
N GLY A 119 6.82 5.90 2.10
CA GLY A 119 7.17 6.09 0.70
C GLY A 119 7.49 7.56 0.41
N PRO A 120 8.05 7.85 -0.78
CA PRO A 120 8.20 9.22 -1.24
C PRO A 120 6.83 9.90 -1.22
N ARG A 121 6.77 11.11 -0.66
CA ARG A 121 5.53 11.90 -0.65
C ARG A 121 5.08 12.05 -2.10
N PRO A 122 3.86 11.60 -2.46
CA PRO A 122 3.47 11.63 -3.85
C PRO A 122 3.37 13.08 -4.31
N LEU A 123 3.81 13.30 -5.55
CA LEU A 123 3.69 14.59 -6.21
C LEU A 123 2.21 14.98 -6.18
N THR A 124 1.93 16.19 -5.68
CA THR A 124 0.58 16.76 -5.66
C THR A 124 -0.05 16.58 -7.05
N PRO A 125 -1.29 16.07 -7.15
CA PRO A 125 -1.93 15.97 -8.45
C PRO A 125 -1.97 17.38 -9.07
N GLY A 126 -1.26 17.56 -10.18
CA GLY A 126 -1.36 18.78 -10.95
C GLY A 126 -2.82 18.99 -11.31
N ARG A 127 -3.38 20.16 -10.93
CA ARG A 127 -4.73 20.56 -11.35
C ARG A 127 -4.81 20.37 -12.85
N ARG A 128 -5.70 19.50 -13.33
CA ARG A 128 -6.11 19.52 -14.74
C ARG A 128 -6.99 20.75 -14.87
N SER A 129 -6.43 21.81 -15.44
CA SER A 129 -7.16 22.93 -16.03
C SER A 129 -7.84 22.48 -17.31
#